data_AF-A0A817MHP4-F1
#
_entry.id   AF-A0A817MHP4-F1
#
_cell.length_a   1.000
_cell.length_b   1.000
_cell.length_c   1.000
_cell.angle_alpha   90.00
_cell.angle_beta   90.00
_cell.angle_gamma   90.00
#
_symmetry.space_group_name_H-M   'P 1'
#
loop_
_entity.id
_entity.type
_entity.pdbx_description
1 polymer ?
#
loop_
_entity_poly.entity_id
_entity_poly.type
_entity_poly.pdbx_seq_one_letter_code
_entity_poly.pdbx_strand_id
1 'polypeptide(L)'
;LANHLLLAVEQNQSWQRQESIIQLVGAGSEYVPLDENQILPRIFSLLPKLNFCNSSIINATLMVLGQYSSWLGHHQETLQNCVHLCINALSNPELIQSASIALKELTMENRMYMSKYLNDIFPIIKNVLENVHVQPNDRIRCVAIIGYILSAYASKIVIDHLNILLAPEVNKLLAYLSETNVDQNTILRKQNICTTLSFISVLITTIGYCGDQSDVDDNDQQQKAAENISEIPEV
;
A
#
# COMPACT_ATOMS: atom_id res chain seq x y z
N LEU A 1 -17.79 -18.00 -8.19
CA LEU A 1 -16.33 -17.77 -8.31
C LEU A 1 -15.52 -18.56 -7.28
N ALA A 2 -15.81 -18.42 -5.97
CA ALA A 2 -15.09 -19.16 -4.91
C ALA A 2 -15.00 -20.68 -5.14
N ASN A 3 -16.10 -21.34 -5.53
CA ASN A 3 -16.08 -22.79 -5.83
C ASN A 3 -15.22 -23.15 -7.05
N HIS A 4 -15.14 -22.28 -8.07
CA HIS A 4 -14.27 -22.50 -9.22
C HIS A 4 -12.80 -22.33 -8.86
N LEU A 5 -12.46 -21.35 -8.01
CA LEU A 5 -11.11 -21.19 -7.49
C LEU A 5 -10.71 -22.38 -6.62
N LEU A 6 -11.61 -22.84 -5.73
CA LEU A 6 -11.38 -24.02 -4.90
C LEU A 6 -11.11 -25.26 -5.77
N LEU A 7 -11.95 -25.53 -6.77
CA LEU A 7 -11.74 -26.64 -7.70
C LEU A 7 -10.43 -26.51 -8.48
N ALA A 8 -10.05 -25.29 -8.89
CA ALA A 8 -8.79 -25.04 -9.58
C ALA A 8 -7.56 -25.27 -8.69
N VAL A 9 -7.66 -24.98 -7.39
CA VAL A 9 -6.63 -25.27 -6.39
C VAL A 9 -6.57 -26.77 -6.09
N GLU A 10 -7.72 -27.40 -5.80
CA GLU A 10 -7.80 -28.83 -5.44
C GLU A 10 -7.36 -29.76 -6.57
N GLN A 11 -7.70 -29.43 -7.81
CA GLN A 11 -7.32 -30.22 -9.00
C GLN A 11 -5.92 -29.86 -9.52
N ASN A 12 -5.18 -29.00 -8.81
CA ASN A 12 -3.87 -28.48 -9.20
C ASN A 12 -3.84 -28.04 -10.69
N GLN A 13 -4.88 -27.32 -11.10
CA GLN A 13 -5.01 -26.86 -12.48
C GLN A 13 -3.88 -25.90 -12.82
N SER A 14 -3.62 -25.74 -14.12
CA SER A 14 -2.52 -24.92 -14.60
C SER A 14 -2.60 -23.49 -14.04
N TRP A 15 -1.44 -22.89 -13.74
CA TRP A 15 -1.36 -21.57 -13.11
C TRP A 15 -2.12 -20.49 -13.91
N GLN A 16 -2.25 -20.63 -15.23
CA GLN A 16 -3.02 -19.74 -16.10
C GLN A 16 -4.51 -19.72 -15.75
N ARG A 17 -5.07 -20.89 -15.39
CA ARG A 17 -6.48 -20.98 -15.02
C ARG A 17 -6.73 -20.35 -13.65
N GLN A 18 -5.81 -20.56 -12.71
CA GLN A 18 -5.85 -19.90 -11.41
C GLN A 18 -5.74 -18.37 -11.57
N GLU A 19 -4.78 -17.91 -12.36
CA GLU A 19 -4.59 -16.48 -12.70
C GLU A 19 -5.86 -15.88 -13.32
N SER A 20 -6.45 -16.53 -14.33
CA SER A 20 -7.65 -16.03 -15.01
C SER A 20 -8.82 -15.84 -14.05
N ILE A 21 -8.99 -16.78 -13.11
CA ILE A 21 -10.04 -16.68 -12.08
C ILE A 21 -9.74 -15.52 -11.12
N ILE A 22 -8.49 -15.32 -10.71
CA ILE A 22 -8.07 -14.23 -9.83
C ILE A 22 -8.31 -12.87 -10.52
N GLN A 23 -7.92 -12.73 -11.79
CA GLN A 23 -8.17 -11.50 -12.54
C GLN A 23 -9.67 -11.21 -12.68
N LEU A 24 -10.50 -12.23 -12.89
CA LEU A 24 -11.95 -12.07 -12.94
C LEU A 24 -12.52 -11.61 -11.58
N VAL A 25 -12.00 -12.12 -10.47
CA VAL A 25 -12.36 -11.64 -9.13
C VAL A 25 -11.95 -10.17 -8.96
N GLY A 26 -10.77 -9.79 -9.43
CA GLY A 26 -10.29 -8.41 -9.41
C GLY A 26 -11.16 -7.44 -10.19
N ALA A 27 -11.59 -7.85 -11.39
CA ALA A 27 -12.46 -7.05 -12.25
C ALA A 27 -13.83 -6.71 -11.60
N GLY A 28 -14.28 -7.50 -10.63
CA GLY A 28 -15.51 -7.26 -9.89
C GLY A 28 -15.37 -6.35 -8.67
N SER A 29 -14.15 -5.94 -8.30
CA SER A 29 -13.85 -5.26 -7.03
C SER A 29 -14.69 -4.00 -6.77
N GLU A 30 -14.92 -3.18 -7.80
CA GLU A 30 -15.68 -1.93 -7.70
C GLU A 30 -17.17 -2.15 -7.34
N TYR A 31 -17.70 -3.35 -7.54
CA TYR A 31 -19.10 -3.69 -7.30
C TYR A 31 -19.35 -4.44 -6.00
N VAL A 32 -18.28 -4.78 -5.26
CA VAL A 32 -18.41 -5.55 -4.02
C VAL A 32 -18.59 -4.60 -2.84
N PRO A 33 -19.67 -4.76 -2.05
CA PRO A 33 -19.87 -3.90 -0.89
C PRO A 33 -18.90 -4.26 0.24
N LEU A 34 -18.60 -3.28 1.10
CA LEU A 34 -17.61 -3.40 2.17
C LEU A 34 -18.02 -4.40 3.28
N ASP A 35 -19.30 -4.76 3.35
CA ASP A 35 -19.87 -5.72 4.29
C ASP A 35 -19.99 -7.15 3.72
N GLU A 36 -19.45 -7.41 2.53
CA GLU A 36 -19.44 -8.75 1.94
C GLU A 36 -18.58 -9.70 2.79
N ASN A 37 -19.23 -10.71 3.38
CA ASN A 37 -18.63 -11.60 4.38
C ASN A 37 -18.70 -13.09 4.00
N GLN A 38 -19.23 -13.45 2.82
CA GLN A 38 -19.51 -14.84 2.47
C GLN A 38 -18.52 -15.40 1.45
N ILE A 39 -18.26 -14.66 0.38
CA ILE A 39 -17.54 -15.14 -0.81
C ILE A 39 -16.09 -14.69 -0.78
N LEU A 40 -15.82 -13.41 -0.50
CA LEU A 40 -14.47 -12.85 -0.49
C LEU A 40 -13.60 -13.46 0.60
N PRO A 41 -14.01 -13.58 1.88
CA PRO A 41 -13.16 -14.21 2.89
C PRO A 41 -12.73 -15.62 2.47
N ARG A 42 -13.64 -16.38 1.85
CA ARG A 42 -13.34 -17.69 1.30
C ARG A 42 -12.34 -17.64 0.15
N ILE A 43 -12.47 -16.68 -0.77
CA ILE A 43 -11.49 -16.50 -1.87
C ILE A 43 -10.12 -16.12 -1.31
N PHE A 44 -10.04 -15.13 -0.41
CA PHE A 44 -8.79 -14.68 0.17
C PHE A 44 -8.10 -15.78 1.00
N SER A 45 -8.87 -16.64 1.68
CA SER A 45 -8.33 -17.82 2.38
C SER A 45 -7.66 -18.85 1.46
N LEU A 46 -7.97 -18.82 0.16
CA LEU A 46 -7.39 -19.69 -0.86
C LEU A 46 -6.14 -19.09 -1.51
N LEU A 47 -5.89 -17.78 -1.39
CA LEU A 47 -4.72 -17.14 -2.01
C LEU A 47 -3.40 -17.76 -1.56
N PRO A 48 -3.16 -18.07 -0.26
CA PRO A 48 -1.92 -18.72 0.16
C PRO A 48 -1.74 -20.14 -0.40
N LYS A 49 -2.82 -20.77 -0.88
CA LYS A 49 -2.81 -22.13 -1.44
C LYS A 49 -2.61 -22.15 -2.95
N LEU A 50 -2.50 -21.00 -3.59
CA LEU A 50 -2.26 -20.90 -5.02
C LEU A 50 -0.87 -21.41 -5.37
N ASN A 51 -0.75 -21.92 -6.60
CA ASN A 51 0.53 -22.39 -7.09
C ASN A 51 1.36 -21.21 -7.63
N PHE A 52 2.15 -20.59 -6.76
CA PHE A 52 3.04 -19.47 -7.10
C PHE A 52 4.29 -19.88 -7.89
N CYS A 53 4.16 -20.80 -8.86
CA CYS A 53 5.23 -21.21 -9.76
C CYS A 53 5.65 -20.15 -10.78
N ASN A 54 4.85 -19.09 -10.98
CA ASN A 54 5.07 -18.10 -12.04
C ASN A 54 4.82 -16.67 -11.54
N SER A 55 5.61 -15.71 -12.00
CA SER A 55 5.48 -14.30 -11.64
C SER A 55 4.11 -13.71 -12.05
N SER A 56 3.46 -14.20 -13.11
CA SER A 56 2.15 -13.73 -13.57
C SER A 56 1.02 -13.98 -12.56
N ILE A 57 0.96 -15.16 -11.94
CA ILE A 57 -0.07 -15.44 -10.92
C ILE A 57 0.17 -14.62 -9.65
N ILE A 58 1.44 -14.39 -9.28
CA ILE A 58 1.80 -13.51 -8.17
C ILE A 58 1.37 -12.08 -8.49
N ASN A 59 1.69 -11.57 -9.68
CA ASN A 59 1.27 -10.25 -10.15
C ASN A 59 -0.25 -10.08 -10.10
N ALA A 60 -1.01 -11.04 -10.63
CA ALA A 60 -2.47 -11.00 -10.58
C ALA A 60 -2.99 -10.97 -9.13
N THR A 61 -2.38 -11.76 -8.24
CA THR A 61 -2.75 -11.79 -6.82
C THR A 61 -2.47 -10.46 -6.13
N LEU A 62 -1.31 -9.85 -6.38
CA LEU A 62 -0.95 -8.52 -5.85
C LEU A 62 -1.93 -7.45 -6.33
N MET A 63 -2.27 -7.45 -7.63
CA MET A 63 -3.23 -6.49 -8.18
C MET A 63 -4.61 -6.61 -7.52
N VAL A 64 -5.10 -7.84 -7.32
CA VAL A 64 -6.36 -8.09 -6.60
C VAL A 64 -6.29 -7.58 -5.17
N LEU A 65 -5.17 -7.78 -4.47
CA LEU A 65 -5.00 -7.24 -3.11
C LEU A 65 -5.09 -5.72 -3.06
N GLY A 66 -4.51 -5.03 -4.03
CA GLY A 66 -4.65 -3.57 -4.16
C GLY A 66 -6.08 -3.12 -4.45
N GLN A 67 -6.78 -3.83 -5.34
CA GLN A 67 -8.16 -3.53 -5.74
C GLN A 67 -9.17 -3.71 -4.60
N TYR A 68 -8.93 -4.67 -3.70
CA TYR A 68 -9.77 -4.89 -2.52
C TYR A 68 -9.24 -4.19 -1.25
N SER A 69 -8.38 -3.17 -1.40
CA SER A 69 -7.74 -2.49 -0.25
C SER A 69 -8.74 -1.93 0.76
N SER A 70 -9.82 -1.28 0.31
CA SER A 70 -10.88 -0.76 1.20
C SER A 70 -11.68 -1.88 1.89
N TRP A 71 -12.01 -2.96 1.18
CA TRP A 71 -12.69 -4.12 1.75
C TRP A 71 -11.81 -4.84 2.79
N LEU A 72 -10.51 -4.98 2.51
CA LEU A 72 -9.53 -5.56 3.43
C LEU A 72 -9.38 -4.75 4.72
N GLY A 73 -9.61 -3.43 4.66
CA GLY A 73 -9.66 -2.59 5.84
C GLY A 73 -10.77 -2.91 6.81
N HIS A 74 -11.92 -3.31 6.28
CA HIS A 74 -13.07 -3.77 7.07
C HIS A 74 -12.86 -5.19 7.63
N HIS A 75 -11.95 -5.96 7.02
CA HIS A 75 -11.68 -7.36 7.35
C HIS A 75 -10.21 -7.57 7.74
N GLN A 76 -9.79 -6.97 8.85
CA GLN A 76 -8.38 -6.92 9.29
C GLN A 76 -7.70 -8.28 9.41
N GLU A 77 -8.42 -9.33 9.82
CA GLU A 77 -7.88 -10.70 9.88
C GLU A 77 -7.41 -11.19 8.50
N THR A 78 -8.17 -10.87 7.45
CA THR A 78 -7.83 -11.24 6.07
C THR A 78 -6.67 -10.40 5.57
N LEU A 79 -6.63 -9.11 5.91
CA LEU A 79 -5.53 -8.22 5.59
C LEU A 79 -4.22 -8.73 6.19
N GLN A 80 -4.21 -9.14 7.47
CA GLN A 80 -3.03 -9.69 8.14
C GLN A 80 -2.37 -10.84 7.36
N ASN A 81 -3.20 -11.76 6.84
CA ASN A 81 -2.72 -12.93 6.11
C ASN A 81 -2.10 -12.59 4.75
N CYS A 82 -2.47 -11.44 4.16
CA CYS A 82 -2.06 -11.08 2.82
C CYS A 82 -0.94 -10.03 2.77
N VAL A 83 -0.80 -9.18 3.80
CA VAL A 83 0.17 -8.08 3.83
C VAL A 83 1.61 -8.58 3.60
N HIS A 84 1.99 -9.70 4.22
CA HIS A 84 3.33 -10.26 4.07
C HIS A 84 3.65 -10.68 2.63
N LEU A 85 2.66 -11.10 1.84
CA LEU A 85 2.86 -11.41 0.42
C LEU A 85 3.29 -10.15 -0.36
N CYS A 86 2.63 -9.02 -0.11
CA CYS A 86 2.96 -7.74 -0.74
C CYS A 86 4.35 -7.23 -0.31
N ILE A 87 4.67 -7.32 0.98
CA ILE A 87 5.98 -6.89 1.52
C ILE A 87 7.11 -7.73 0.91
N ASN A 88 6.96 -9.05 0.87
CA ASN A 88 7.96 -9.95 0.32
C ASN A 88 8.15 -9.72 -1.19
N ALA A 89 7.05 -9.50 -1.93
CA ALA A 89 7.10 -9.24 -3.36
C ALA A 89 7.84 -7.93 -3.71
N LEU A 90 7.88 -6.95 -2.81
CA LEU A 90 8.59 -5.69 -3.01
C LEU A 90 10.11 -5.87 -3.14
N SER A 91 10.65 -6.95 -2.56
CA SER A 91 12.08 -7.30 -2.68
C SER A 91 12.42 -7.96 -4.02
N ASN A 92 11.42 -8.40 -4.80
CA ASN A 92 11.63 -9.06 -6.09
C ASN A 92 11.53 -8.03 -7.24
N PRO A 93 12.60 -7.83 -8.03
CA PRO A 93 12.60 -6.86 -9.12
C PRO A 93 11.58 -7.15 -10.23
N GLU A 94 11.16 -8.40 -10.43
CA GLU A 94 10.11 -8.74 -11.41
C GLU A 94 8.70 -8.37 -10.93
N LEU A 95 8.50 -8.28 -9.62
CA LEU A 95 7.20 -8.06 -8.99
C LEU A 95 7.06 -6.64 -8.42
N ILE A 96 8.13 -5.85 -8.42
CA ILE A 96 8.17 -4.54 -7.78
C ILE A 96 7.07 -3.59 -8.25
N GLN A 97 6.71 -3.65 -9.53
CA GLN A 97 5.65 -2.82 -10.10
C GLN A 97 4.29 -3.15 -9.48
N SER A 98 3.88 -4.42 -9.52
CA SER A 98 2.58 -4.85 -8.97
C SER A 98 2.56 -4.75 -7.45
N ALA A 99 3.67 -5.09 -6.78
CA ALA A 99 3.81 -4.98 -5.33
C ALA A 99 3.72 -3.52 -4.86
N SER A 100 4.40 -2.58 -5.52
CA SER A 100 4.35 -1.16 -5.15
C SER A 100 2.98 -0.53 -5.40
N ILE A 101 2.26 -0.95 -6.45
CA ILE A 101 0.87 -0.53 -6.68
C ILE A 101 -0.02 -1.06 -5.57
N ALA A 102 -0.01 -2.38 -5.33
CA ALA A 102 -0.86 -3.01 -4.33
C ALA A 102 -0.63 -2.47 -2.93
N LEU A 103 0.64 -2.35 -2.52
CA LEU A 103 1.00 -1.88 -1.19
C LEU A 103 0.70 -0.39 -1.01
N LYS A 104 0.79 0.44 -2.07
CA LYS A 104 0.35 1.83 -2.03
C LYS A 104 -1.15 1.93 -1.74
N GLU A 105 -1.98 1.18 -2.46
CA GLU A 105 -3.44 1.22 -2.23
C GLU A 105 -3.79 0.70 -0.82
N LEU A 106 -3.17 -0.41 -0.40
CA LEU A 106 -3.36 -0.95 0.94
C LEU A 106 -2.98 0.05 2.04
N THR A 107 -1.86 0.74 1.90
CA THR A 107 -1.38 1.71 2.90
C THR A 107 -2.15 3.01 2.88
N MET A 108 -2.64 3.44 1.72
CA MET A 108 -3.49 4.62 1.58
C MET A 108 -4.81 4.47 2.33
N GLU A 109 -5.48 3.31 2.16
CA GLU A 109 -6.77 3.00 2.77
C GLU A 109 -6.65 2.55 4.24
N ASN A 110 -5.54 1.89 4.61
CA ASN A 110 -5.41 1.18 5.90
C ASN A 110 -4.26 1.71 6.78
N ARG A 111 -4.00 3.01 6.77
CA ARG A 111 -2.81 3.66 7.39
C ARG A 111 -2.54 3.22 8.82
N MET A 112 -3.57 3.28 9.66
CA MET A 112 -3.46 2.94 11.08
C MET A 112 -3.06 1.48 11.28
N TYR A 113 -3.64 0.57 10.49
CA TYR A 113 -3.30 -0.84 10.55
C TYR A 113 -1.89 -1.11 9.98
N MET A 114 -1.58 -0.49 8.84
CA MET A 114 -0.30 -0.65 8.14
C MET A 114 0.88 -0.04 8.90
N SER A 115 0.63 0.90 9.81
CA SER A 115 1.65 1.49 10.69
C SER A 115 2.49 0.45 11.43
N LYS A 116 1.89 -0.69 11.81
CA LYS A 116 2.54 -1.80 12.53
C LYS A 116 3.68 -2.44 11.73
N TYR A 117 3.64 -2.34 10.40
CA TYR A 117 4.61 -2.94 9.48
C TYR A 117 5.72 -1.97 9.05
N LEU A 118 5.79 -0.76 9.62
CA LEU A 118 6.81 0.23 9.25
C LEU A 118 8.23 -0.34 9.34
N ASN A 119 8.53 -1.07 10.41
CA ASN A 119 9.88 -1.63 10.63
C ASN A 119 10.24 -2.73 9.61
N ASP A 120 9.24 -3.41 9.04
CA ASP A 120 9.45 -4.44 8.01
C ASP A 120 9.58 -3.80 6.62
N ILE A 121 8.75 -2.79 6.34
CA ILE A 121 8.64 -2.14 5.02
C ILE A 121 9.79 -1.16 4.78
N PHE A 122 10.18 -0.37 5.79
CA PHE A 122 11.14 0.72 5.64
C PHE A 122 12.53 0.27 5.14
N PRO A 123 13.15 -0.80 5.67
CA PRO A 123 14.44 -1.27 5.18
C PRO A 123 14.38 -1.77 3.73
N ILE A 124 13.29 -2.44 3.35
CA ILE A 124 13.09 -2.95 1.98
C ILE A 124 12.97 -1.77 1.00
N ILE A 125 12.15 -0.77 1.34
CA ILE A 125 11.98 0.42 0.51
C ILE A 125 13.29 1.18 0.39
N LYS A 126 14.07 1.33 1.47
CA LYS A 126 15.38 1.95 1.39
C LYS A 126 16.30 1.27 0.37
N ASN A 127 16.36 -0.07 0.39
CA ASN A 127 17.13 -0.85 -0.58
C ASN A 127 16.62 -0.64 -2.02
N VAL A 128 15.30 -0.63 -2.21
CA VAL A 128 14.66 -0.34 -3.50
C VAL A 128 15.04 1.06 -4.03
N LEU A 129 15.10 2.06 -3.15
CA LEU A 129 15.45 3.44 -3.53
C LEU A 129 16.94 3.61 -3.89
N GLU A 130 17.80 2.82 -3.26
CA GLU A 130 19.25 2.76 -3.56
C GLU A 130 19.54 1.99 -4.86
N ASN A 131 18.63 1.10 -5.28
CA ASN A 131 18.79 0.31 -6.50
C ASN A 131 18.52 1.12 -7.78
N VAL A 132 19.57 1.30 -8.58
CA VAL A 132 19.54 2.07 -9.84
C VAL A 132 18.68 1.40 -10.93
N HIS A 133 18.46 0.09 -10.86
CA HIS A 133 17.68 -0.66 -11.85
C HIS A 133 16.16 -0.52 -11.67
N VAL A 134 15.71 0.05 -10.54
CA VAL A 134 14.29 0.26 -10.28
C VAL A 134 13.77 1.48 -11.03
N GLN A 135 12.62 1.32 -11.69
CA GLN A 135 12.00 2.39 -12.45
C GLN A 135 11.66 3.58 -11.54
N PRO A 136 11.79 4.83 -12.04
CA PRO A 136 11.47 6.03 -11.26
C PRO A 136 10.05 6.00 -10.66
N ASN A 137 9.06 5.52 -11.41
CA ASN A 137 7.66 5.46 -10.97
C ASN A 137 7.47 4.50 -9.79
N ASP A 138 8.18 3.38 -9.76
CA ASP A 138 8.10 2.41 -8.65
C ASP A 138 8.75 2.98 -7.40
N ARG A 139 9.88 3.69 -7.54
CA ARG A 139 10.52 4.42 -6.44
C ARG A 139 9.56 5.46 -5.86
N ILE A 140 8.91 6.26 -6.70
CA ILE A 140 7.90 7.24 -6.26
C ILE A 140 6.74 6.57 -5.50
N ARG A 141 6.24 5.42 -5.98
CA ARG A 141 5.22 4.64 -5.26
C ARG A 141 5.70 4.14 -3.90
N CYS A 142 6.94 3.66 -3.81
CA CYS A 142 7.53 3.23 -2.54
C CYS A 142 7.65 4.38 -1.53
N VAL A 143 7.98 5.57 -1.99
CA VAL A 143 7.99 6.77 -1.14
C VAL A 143 6.60 7.10 -0.64
N ALA A 144 5.59 7.01 -1.50
CA ALA A 144 4.19 7.22 -1.12
C ALA A 144 3.74 6.24 -0.03
N ILE A 145 4.12 4.95 -0.15
CA ILE A 145 3.86 3.92 0.86
C ILE A 145 4.39 4.34 2.23
N ILE A 146 5.65 4.79 2.31
CA ILE A 146 6.22 5.26 3.58
C ILE A 146 5.51 6.52 4.06
N GLY A 147 5.21 7.47 3.17
CA GLY A 147 4.50 8.69 3.55
C GLY A 147 3.11 8.42 4.15
N TYR A 148 2.33 7.51 3.55
CA TYR A 148 1.04 7.11 4.11
C TYR A 148 1.18 6.41 5.46
N ILE A 149 2.18 5.54 5.62
CA ILE A 149 2.45 4.90 6.90
C ILE A 149 2.84 5.94 7.97
N LEU A 150 3.77 6.85 7.64
CA LEU A 150 4.24 7.90 8.54
C LEU A 150 3.13 8.89 8.92
N SER A 151 2.12 9.07 8.07
CA SER A 151 0.97 9.93 8.39
C SER A 151 0.21 9.48 9.65
N ALA A 152 0.34 8.22 10.07
CA ALA A 152 -0.25 7.69 11.31
C ALA A 152 0.64 7.85 12.57
N TYR A 153 1.84 8.43 12.45
CA TYR A 153 2.79 8.56 13.56
C TYR A 153 2.87 9.98 14.14
N ALA A 154 3.30 10.09 15.39
CA ALA A 154 3.58 11.38 16.02
C ALA A 154 4.74 12.12 15.32
N SER A 155 4.67 13.46 15.29
CA SER A 155 5.57 14.32 14.51
C SER A 155 7.06 14.06 14.72
N LYS A 156 7.49 13.67 15.93
CA LYS A 156 8.90 13.37 16.22
C LYS A 156 9.42 12.19 15.41
N ILE A 157 8.67 11.07 15.39
CA ILE A 157 9.06 9.85 14.67
C ILE A 157 9.07 10.11 13.17
N VAL A 158 8.10 10.90 12.69
CA VAL A 158 8.02 11.31 11.28
C VAL A 158 9.28 12.08 10.87
N ILE A 159 9.71 13.07 11.66
CA ILE A 159 10.92 13.87 11.38
C ILE A 159 12.17 12.99 11.30
N ASP A 160 12.33 12.02 12.20
CA ASP A 160 13.49 11.12 12.20
C ASP A 160 13.57 10.29 10.90
N HIS A 161 12.45 9.71 10.46
CA HIS A 161 12.40 8.93 9.21
C HIS A 161 12.52 9.82 7.97
N LEU A 162 11.94 11.02 8.01
CA LEU A 162 12.06 12.01 6.94
C LEU A 162 13.51 12.42 6.72
N ASN A 163 14.26 12.68 7.79
CA ASN A 163 15.68 13.04 7.68
C ASN A 163 16.49 11.94 6.99
N ILE A 164 16.21 10.67 7.30
CA ILE A 164 16.88 9.53 6.67
C ILE A 164 16.56 9.44 5.18
N LEU A 165 15.31 9.69 4.77
CA LEU A 165 14.88 9.61 3.37
C LEU A 165 15.27 10.84 2.54
N LEU A 166 15.17 12.04 3.11
CA LEU A 166 15.39 13.30 2.40
C LEU A 166 16.86 13.65 2.27
N ALA A 167 17.71 13.35 3.27
CA ALA A 167 19.13 13.68 3.22
C ALA A 167 19.85 13.18 1.95
N PRO A 168 19.71 11.91 1.52
CA PRO A 168 20.37 11.45 0.30
C PRO A 168 19.82 12.13 -0.96
N GLU A 169 18.51 12.42 -1.02
CA GLU A 169 17.87 13.07 -2.17
C GLU A 169 18.27 14.54 -2.30
N VAL A 170 18.35 15.27 -1.18
CA VAL A 170 18.86 16.65 -1.15
C VAL A 170 20.33 16.69 -1.59
N ASN A 171 21.15 15.75 -1.13
CA ASN A 171 22.56 15.66 -1.55
C ASN A 171 22.68 15.37 -3.06
N LYS A 172 21.86 14.48 -3.61
CA LYS A 172 21.79 14.22 -5.06
C LYS A 172 21.38 15.49 -5.81
N LEU A 173 20.37 16.22 -5.33
CA LEU A 173 19.92 17.47 -5.93
C LEU A 173 21.05 18.51 -5.95
N LEU A 174 21.75 18.69 -4.84
CA LEU A 174 22.89 19.62 -4.75
C LEU A 174 24.01 19.22 -5.72
N ALA A 175 24.33 17.93 -5.83
CA ALA A 175 25.30 17.44 -6.80
C ALA A 175 24.87 17.78 -8.24
N TYR A 176 23.62 17.49 -8.61
CA TYR A 176 23.08 17.83 -9.92
C TYR A 176 23.05 19.34 -10.18
N LEU A 177 22.91 20.20 -9.17
CA LEU A 177 22.93 21.65 -9.33
C LEU A 177 24.36 22.20 -9.48
N SER A 178 25.34 21.58 -8.81
CA SER A 178 26.74 21.98 -8.85
C SER A 178 27.47 21.62 -10.16
N GLU A 179 26.99 20.61 -10.89
CA GLU A 179 27.58 20.20 -12.17
C GLU A 179 27.44 21.29 -13.25
N THR A 180 28.59 21.82 -13.70
CA THR A 180 28.68 22.96 -14.64
C THR A 180 28.83 22.52 -16.11
N ASN A 181 28.84 21.22 -16.42
CA ASN A 181 28.98 20.73 -17.80
C ASN A 181 27.64 20.79 -18.53
N VAL A 182 27.46 21.82 -19.37
CA VAL A 182 26.18 22.21 -19.97
C VAL A 182 25.78 21.39 -21.21
N ASP A 183 26.70 20.66 -21.86
CA ASP A 183 26.49 20.33 -23.29
C ASP A 183 26.19 18.88 -23.65
N GLN A 184 26.39 17.88 -22.76
CA GLN A 184 26.19 16.46 -23.15
C GLN A 184 25.08 15.71 -22.41
N ASN A 185 24.57 16.21 -21.28
CA ASN A 185 23.61 15.47 -20.44
C ASN A 185 22.43 16.31 -19.91
N THR A 186 22.08 17.42 -20.57
CA THR A 186 21.03 18.33 -20.08
C THR A 186 19.65 17.70 -19.92
N ILE A 187 19.28 16.75 -20.78
CA ILE A 187 17.99 16.03 -20.69
C ILE A 187 17.98 15.09 -19.47
N LEU A 188 19.03 14.27 -19.31
CA LEU A 188 19.16 13.34 -18.19
C LEU A 188 19.24 14.08 -16.84
N ARG A 189 19.99 15.19 -16.79
CA ARG A 189 20.07 16.07 -15.61
C ARG A 189 18.71 16.63 -15.24
N LYS A 190 17.96 17.17 -16.22
CA LYS A 190 16.58 17.64 -15.99
C LYS A 190 15.68 16.51 -15.48
N GLN A 191 15.77 15.31 -16.06
CA GLN A 191 14.99 14.15 -15.64
C GLN A 191 15.31 13.74 -14.19
N ASN A 192 16.58 13.72 -13.81
CA ASN A 192 17.00 13.37 -12.44
C ASN A 192 16.53 14.43 -11.43
N ILE A 193 16.66 15.72 -11.76
CA ILE A 193 16.15 16.82 -10.93
C ILE A 193 14.63 16.69 -10.77
N CYS A 194 13.88 16.53 -11.86
CA CYS A 194 12.43 16.35 -11.81
C CYS A 194 12.03 15.13 -10.98
N THR A 195 12.73 14.00 -11.12
CA THR A 195 12.44 12.79 -10.34
C THR A 195 12.68 13.02 -8.84
N THR A 196 13.78 13.70 -8.49
CA THR A 196 14.11 14.04 -7.10
C THR A 196 13.07 15.00 -6.49
N LEU A 197 12.62 15.99 -7.26
CA LEU A 197 11.55 16.89 -6.83
C LEU A 197 10.20 16.16 -6.69
N SER A 198 9.87 15.25 -7.61
CA SER A 198 8.69 14.40 -7.51
C SER A 198 8.72 13.51 -6.27
N PHE A 199 9.89 12.96 -5.91
CA PHE A 199 10.09 12.20 -4.68
C PHE A 199 9.71 13.05 -3.46
N ILE A 200 10.29 14.25 -3.34
CA ILE A 200 10.05 15.16 -2.21
C ILE A 200 8.58 15.58 -2.17
N SER A 201 8.02 15.93 -3.32
CA SER A 201 6.61 16.33 -3.46
C SER A 201 5.65 15.23 -2.99
N VAL A 202 5.86 13.99 -3.43
CA VAL A 202 5.03 12.85 -3.03
C VAL A 202 5.16 12.57 -1.55
N LEU A 203 6.37 12.61 -0.98
CA LEU A 203 6.57 12.38 0.45
C LEU A 203 5.81 13.42 1.30
N ILE A 204 5.92 14.70 0.95
CA ILE A 204 5.22 15.78 1.67
C ILE A 204 3.70 15.65 1.51
N THR A 205 3.22 15.38 0.29
CA THR A 205 1.78 15.25 0.01
C THR A 205 1.15 14.08 0.75
N THR A 206 1.83 12.93 0.79
CA THR A 206 1.31 11.70 1.39
C THR A 206 1.30 11.76 2.92
N ILE A 207 2.27 12.44 3.53
CA ILE A 207 2.27 12.74 4.97
C ILE A 207 1.19 13.78 5.28
N GLY A 208 1.10 14.84 4.47
CA GLY A 208 0.16 15.96 4.65
C GLY A 208 -1.32 15.59 4.51
N TYR A 209 -1.63 14.48 3.85
CA TYR A 209 -3.02 13.99 3.72
C TYR A 209 -3.71 13.75 5.08
N CYS A 210 -2.97 13.60 6.19
CA CYS A 210 -3.57 13.42 7.52
C CYS A 210 -4.36 14.65 8.02
N GLY A 211 -4.30 15.81 7.35
CA GLY A 211 -4.92 17.05 7.82
C GLY A 211 -6.43 17.20 7.60
N ASP A 212 -7.07 16.36 6.79
CA ASP A 212 -8.47 16.61 6.32
C ASP A 212 -9.51 15.59 6.81
N GLN A 213 -9.20 14.74 7.82
CA GLN A 213 -10.19 13.82 8.43
C GLN A 213 -10.58 14.18 9.87
N SER A 214 -10.30 15.41 10.33
CA SER A 214 -10.98 15.98 11.48
C SER A 214 -12.15 16.81 10.99
N ASP A 215 -13.34 16.22 10.99
CA ASP A 215 -14.67 16.85 11.12
C ASP A 215 -15.71 16.01 10.36
N VAL A 216 -16.22 14.95 11.00
CA VAL A 216 -17.56 14.32 10.88
C VAL A 216 -17.39 12.89 11.39
N ASP A 217 -17.68 12.65 12.68
CA ASP A 217 -18.27 11.38 13.20
C ASP A 217 -18.26 11.26 14.75
N ASP A 218 -17.74 12.25 15.49
CA ASP A 218 -17.74 12.18 16.97
C ASP A 218 -19.02 12.72 17.66
N ASN A 219 -20.03 13.20 16.92
CA ASN A 219 -21.23 13.80 17.54
C ASN A 219 -22.42 12.86 17.76
N ASP A 220 -22.44 11.64 17.20
CA ASP A 220 -23.62 10.75 17.33
C ASP A 220 -23.52 9.71 18.46
N GLN A 221 -22.35 9.56 19.10
CA GLN A 221 -22.18 8.61 20.22
C GLN A 221 -22.30 9.26 21.61
N GLN A 222 -22.24 10.59 21.73
CA GLN A 222 -22.36 11.28 23.02
C GLN A 222 -23.80 11.65 23.38
N GLN A 223 -24.75 11.65 22.42
CA GLN A 223 -26.13 12.06 22.69
C GLN A 223 -27.04 10.93 23.19
N LYS A 224 -26.68 9.65 22.96
CA LYS A 224 -27.43 8.48 23.49
C LYS A 224 -27.07 8.10 24.92
N ALA A 225 -25.95 8.59 25.47
CA ALA A 225 -25.57 8.34 26.86
C ALA A 225 -26.23 9.33 27.85
N ALA A 226 -26.70 10.49 27.37
CA ALA A 226 -27.31 11.52 28.21
C ALA A 226 -28.80 11.32 28.49
N GLU A 227 -29.53 10.53 27.69
CA GLU A 227 -30.97 10.28 27.89
C GLU A 227 -31.26 9.13 28.87
N ASN A 228 -30.29 8.25 29.16
CA ASN A 228 -30.48 7.08 30.04
C ASN A 228 -30.17 7.32 31.53
N ILE A 229 -29.94 8.57 31.96
CA ILE A 229 -29.62 8.90 33.37
C ILE A 229 -30.75 9.71 34.06
N SER A 230 -31.88 9.99 33.39
CA SER A 230 -32.98 10.77 34.01
C SER A 230 -34.09 9.96 34.71
N GLU A 231 -34.02 8.63 34.74
CA GLU A 231 -34.99 7.81 35.48
C GLU A 231 -34.33 7.09 36.66
N ILE A 232 -34.17 7.80 37.78
CA ILE A 232 -34.05 7.19 39.11
C ILE A 232 -35.26 7.67 39.93
N PRO A 233 -36.15 6.79 40.42
CA PRO A 233 -37.30 7.20 41.20
C PRO A 233 -36.87 7.56 42.64
N GLU A 234 -37.29 8.75 43.09
CA GLU A 234 -37.28 9.10 44.52
C GLU A 234 -38.30 8.25 45.29
N VAL A 235 -37.85 7.88 46.50
CA VAL A 235 -38.49 7.17 47.62
C VAL A 235 -40.00 7.31 47.75
#